data_AF-A0A0R1MKA4-F1
#
_entry.id   AF-A0A0R1MKA4-F1
#
_cell.length_a   1.000
_cell.length_b   1.000
_cell.length_c   1.000
_cell.angle_alpha   90.00
_cell.angle_beta   90.00
_cell.angle_gamma   90.00
#
_symmetry.space_group_name_H-M   'P 1'
#
loop_
_entity.id
_entity.type
_entity.pdbx_description
1 polymer ?
#
loop_
_entity_poly.entity_id
_entity_poly.type
_entity_poly.pdbx_seq_one_letter_code
_entity_poly.pdbx_strand_id
1 'polypeptide(L)' 'MNNKKKINDDFAEYFFRNFYQDRGMRKWQGFFLSDHTQALKKLLAEEKKQSQSND' A
#
# COMPACT_ATOMS: atom_id res chain seq x y z
N MET A 1 -35.68 7.20 4.51
CA MET A 1 -34.89 6.93 5.74
C MET A 1 -33.49 6.48 5.34
N ASN A 2 -32.50 7.37 5.38
CA ASN A 2 -31.12 7.04 5.06
C ASN A 2 -30.40 6.52 6.31
N ASN A 3 -30.61 5.24 6.63
CA ASN A 3 -29.86 4.53 7.67
C ASN A 3 -28.51 4.08 7.12
N LYS A 4 -27.59 5.04 6.90
CA LYS A 4 -26.16 4.70 6.84
C LYS A 4 -25.76 4.30 8.26
N LYS A 5 -25.81 2.99 8.56
CA LYS A 5 -25.25 2.44 9.80
C LYS A 5 -23.83 2.99 9.92
N LYS A 6 -23.60 3.87 10.90
CA LYS A 6 -22.26 4.36 11.20
C LYS A 6 -21.48 3.15 11.69
N ILE A 7 -20.45 2.76 10.95
CA ILE A 7 -19.45 1.82 11.43
C ILE A 7 -18.78 2.53 12.62
N ASN A 8 -18.88 1.94 13.81
CA ASN A 8 -18.20 2.42 15.00
C ASN A 8 -16.86 1.67 15.16
N ASP A 9 -15.94 2.29 15.88
CA ASP A 9 -14.58 1.77 16.05
C ASP A 9 -14.58 0.40 16.73
N ASP A 10 -15.49 0.17 17.68
CA ASP A 10 -15.65 -1.14 18.34
C ASP A 10 -15.99 -2.27 17.36
N PHE A 11 -16.87 -2.00 16.38
CA PHE A 11 -17.20 -2.98 15.35
C PHE A 11 -16.04 -3.20 14.39
N ALA A 12 -15.29 -2.15 14.06
CA ALA A 12 -14.10 -2.26 13.24
C ALA A 12 -13.05 -3.17 13.94
N GLU A 13 -12.80 -2.96 15.23
CA GLU A 13 -11.87 -3.78 16.00
C GLU A 13 -12.32 -5.25 16.08
N TYR A 14 -13.60 -5.48 16.39
CA TYR A 14 -14.18 -6.82 16.41
C TYR A 14 -14.04 -7.53 15.04
N PHE A 15 -14.25 -6.79 13.95
CA PHE A 15 -14.10 -7.33 12.61
C PHE A 15 -12.64 -7.72 12.32
N PHE A 16 -11.68 -6.83 12.60
CA PHE A 16 -10.27 -7.11 12.37
C PHE A 16 -9.74 -8.28 13.21
N ARG A 17 -10.22 -8.43 14.45
CA ARG A 17 -9.78 -9.50 15.35
C ARG A 17 -10.30 -10.88 14.93
N ASN A 18 -11.56 -10.97 14.48
CA ASN A 18 -12.24 -12.26 14.33
C ASN A 18 -12.41 -12.69 12.86
N PHE A 19 -12.46 -11.75 11.93
CA PHE A 19 -12.84 -12.03 10.54
C PHE A 19 -11.76 -11.62 9.53
N TYR A 20 -10.89 -10.66 9.86
CA TYR A 20 -9.82 -10.27 8.97
C TYR A 20 -8.68 -11.28 8.97
N GLN A 21 -8.42 -11.85 7.80
CA GLN A 21 -7.23 -12.66 7.57
C GLN A 21 -6.21 -11.79 6.83
N ASP A 22 -5.08 -11.53 7.49
CA ASP A 22 -3.97 -10.86 6.84
C ASP A 22 -3.45 -11.76 5.70
N ARG A 23 -3.45 -11.21 4.49
CA ARG A 23 -3.02 -11.92 3.29
C ARG A 23 -1.52 -11.79 3.05
N GLY A 24 -0.82 -11.07 3.94
CA GLY A 24 0.58 -10.69 3.78
C GLY A 24 0.79 -9.81 2.55
N MET A 25 2.06 -9.52 2.26
CA MET A 25 2.42 -8.82 1.03
C MET A 25 2.03 -9.66 -0.20
N ARG A 26 1.21 -9.08 -1.10
CA ARG A 26 0.82 -9.75 -2.34
C ARG A 26 2.05 -9.99 -3.20
N LYS A 27 2.40 -11.27 -3.35
CA LYS A 27 3.32 -11.75 -4.38
C LYS A 27 2.52 -12.01 -5.65
N TRP A 28 2.91 -11.41 -6.77
CA TRP A 28 2.31 -11.69 -8.07
C TRP A 28 3.35 -12.44 -8.92
N GLN A 29 2.99 -13.62 -9.43
CA GLN A 29 3.89 -14.48 -10.22
C GLN A 29 5.22 -14.79 -9.51
N GLY A 30 5.20 -14.94 -8.18
CA GLY A 30 6.40 -15.23 -7.39
C GLY A 30 7.27 -14.03 -7.03
N PHE A 31 6.96 -12.82 -7.52
CA PHE A 31 7.69 -11.58 -7.21
C PHE A 31 6.89 -10.69 -6.26
N PHE A 32 7.58 -9.96 -5.37
CA PHE A 32 6.90 -8.98 -4.54
C PHE A 32 6.55 -7.74 -5.36
N LEU A 33 5.33 -7.21 -5.20
CA LEU A 33 4.93 -5.97 -5.86
C LEU A 33 5.80 -4.77 -5.45
N SER A 34 6.41 -4.84 -4.25
CA SER A 34 7.42 -3.89 -3.78
C SER A 34 8.63 -3.82 -4.69
N ASP A 35 9.03 -4.91 -5.34
CA ASP A 35 10.26 -4.96 -6.13
C ASP A 35 10.08 -4.25 -7.47
N HIS A 36 8.87 -4.32 -8.05
CA HIS A 36 8.52 -3.54 -9.24
C HIS A 36 8.50 -2.03 -8.95
N THR A 37 8.01 -1.62 -7.78
CA THR A 37 7.98 -0.20 -7.40
C THR A 37 9.35 0.31 -6.95
N GLN A 38 10.21 -0.54 -6.39
CA GLN A 38 11.59 -0.17 -6.03
C GLN A 38 12.43 0.18 -7.26
N ALA A 39 12.29 -0.56 -8.36
CA ALA A 39 12.98 -0.25 -9.62
C ALA A 39 12.57 1.14 -10.15
N LEU A 40 11.28 1.45 -10.15
CA LEU A 40 10.77 2.76 -10.56
C LEU A 40 11.24 3.88 -9.62
N LYS A 41 11.25 3.65 -8.30
CA LYS A 41 11.77 4.61 -7.32
C LYS A 41 13.25 4.92 -7.53
N LYS A 42 14.08 3.93 -7.88
CA LYS A 42 15.50 4.13 -8.18
C LYS A 42 15.68 4.99 -9.43
N LEU A 43 14.97 4.67 -10.51
CA LEU A 43 15.00 5.45 -11.75
C LEU A 43 14.60 6.91 -11.52
N LEU A 44 13.50 7.16 -10.79
CA LEU A 44 13.06 8.51 -10.45
C LEU A 44 14.04 9.26 -9.54
N ALA A 45 14.75 8.56 -8.66
CA ALA A 45 15.75 9.16 -7.79
C ALA A 45 17.04 9.51 -8.56
N GLU A 46 17.42 8.70 -9.55
CA GLU A 46 18.55 8.96 -10.44
C GLU A 46 18.26 10.14 -11.38
N GLU A 47 17.06 10.21 -11.95
CA GLU A 47 16.62 11.32 -12.80
C GLU A 47 16.60 12.66 -12.03
N LYS A 48 16.11 12.66 -10.78
CA LYS A 48 16.16 13.84 -9.90
C LYS A 48 17.58 14.30 -9.57
N LYS A 49 18.54 13.37 -9.45
CA LYS A 49 19.94 13.73 -9.22
C LYS A 49 20.59 14.34 -10.46
N GLN A 50 20.22 13.86 -11.64
CA GLN A 50 20.73 14.39 -12.92
C GLN A 50 20.15 15.78 -13.25
N SER A 51 18.90 16.05 -12.89
CA SER A 51 18.32 17.38 -13.10
C SER A 51 18.86 18.43 -12.12
N GLN A 52 19.24 18.04 -10.90
CA GLN A 52 19.84 18.94 -9.91
C GLN A 52 21.34 19.24 -10.12
N SER A 53 22.04 18.48 -10.97
CA SER A 53 23.46 18.74 -11.27
C SER A 53 23.69 19.61 -12.50
N ASN A 54 22.62 20.02 -13.20
CA ASN A 54 22.67 20.81 -14.42
C ASN A 54 22.22 22.28 -14.23
N ASP A 55 22.03 22.72 -12.98
CA ASP A 55 21.89 24.12 -12.54
C ASP A 55 23.15 24.56 -11.79
#